data_AF-A0A5J5F935-F1
#
_entry.id   AF-A0A5J5F935-F1
#
_cell.length_a   1.000
_cell.length_b   1.000
_cell.length_c   1.000
_cell.angle_alpha   90.00
_cell.angle_beta   90.00
_cell.angle_gamma   90.00
#
_symmetry.space_group_name_H-M   'P 1'
#
loop_
_entity.id
_entity.type
_entity.pdbx_description
1 polymer ?
#
loop_
_entity_poly.entity_id
_entity_poly.type
_entity_poly.pdbx_seq_one_letter_code
_entity_poly.pdbx_strand_id
1 'polypeptide(L)'
;MSQVAPGKEKSRFLAFRHVPYGTMRNGKLVLNRYSSVLTQGYEFPGAQAMLYAAGIESPEQMRNAPQVGVASLSQSAPSPGGEAGDGCDTMQAL
;
A
#
# COMPACT_ATOMS: atom_id res chain seq x y z
N MET A 1 37.56 8.11 -20.61
CA MET A 1 36.86 8.27 -19.31
C MET A 1 36.36 9.70 -19.23
N SER A 2 35.08 9.94 -19.52
CA SER A 2 34.49 11.29 -19.51
C SER A 2 34.04 11.63 -18.09
N GLN A 3 34.67 12.62 -17.47
CA GLN A 3 34.29 13.13 -16.16
C GLN A 3 33.02 13.98 -16.29
N VAL A 4 31.94 13.55 -15.63
CA VAL A 4 30.72 14.36 -15.44
C VAL A 4 30.87 15.09 -14.11
N ALA A 5 30.83 16.43 -14.14
CA ALA A 5 30.85 17.29 -12.96
C ALA A 5 29.72 16.94 -11.97
N PRO A 6 29.88 17.16 -10.64
CA PRO A 6 28.83 16.91 -9.66
C PRO A 6 27.75 18.01 -9.74
N GLY A 7 27.01 18.05 -10.84
CA GLY A 7 25.72 18.73 -10.91
C GLY A 7 24.73 17.92 -10.08
N LYS A 8 24.01 18.58 -9.17
CA LYS A 8 22.95 17.98 -8.33
C LYS A 8 22.14 16.97 -9.15
N GLU A 9 22.36 15.70 -8.88
CA GLU A 9 21.72 14.59 -9.57
C GLU A 9 20.20 14.76 -9.41
N LYS A 10 19.48 14.91 -10.53
CA LYS A 10 18.02 14.97 -10.49
C LYS A 10 17.53 13.63 -9.96
N SER A 11 16.63 13.68 -8.99
CA SER A 11 16.07 12.48 -8.36
C SER A 11 15.62 11.47 -9.43
N ARG A 12 16.10 10.23 -9.29
CA ARG A 12 15.71 9.11 -10.15
C ARG A 12 14.34 8.53 -9.80
N PHE A 13 13.65 9.12 -8.83
CA PHE A 13 12.32 8.69 -8.41
C PHE A 13 11.23 9.25 -9.33
N LEU A 14 10.16 8.47 -9.48
CA LEU A 14 8.96 8.91 -10.18
C LEU A 14 8.28 10.00 -9.36
N ALA A 15 8.00 11.14 -9.97
CA ALA A 15 7.21 12.20 -9.36
C ALA A 15 5.73 11.90 -9.56
N PHE A 16 5.04 11.49 -8.49
CA PHE A 16 3.61 11.22 -8.54
C PHE A 16 2.79 12.52 -8.56
N ARG A 17 1.84 12.61 -9.51
CA ARG A 17 0.96 13.78 -9.67
C ARG A 17 -0.17 13.75 -8.64
N HIS A 18 -0.10 14.54 -7.59
CA HIS A 18 -1.22 14.63 -6.63
C HIS A 18 -2.25 15.68 -7.06
N VAL A 19 -3.49 15.54 -6.59
CA VAL A 19 -4.54 16.54 -6.84
C VAL A 19 -4.29 17.77 -5.95
N PRO A 20 -4.32 19.01 -6.51
CA PRO A 20 -4.15 20.23 -5.74
C PRO A 20 -5.17 20.37 -4.60
N TYR A 21 -4.76 20.99 -3.50
CA TYR A 21 -5.66 21.28 -2.39
C TYR A 21 -6.83 22.18 -2.84
N GLY A 22 -8.02 21.93 -2.29
CA GLY A 22 -9.22 22.70 -2.63
C GLY A 22 -9.86 22.32 -3.96
N THR A 23 -9.36 21.30 -4.67
CA THR A 23 -9.98 20.81 -5.90
C THR A 23 -11.38 20.26 -5.62
N MET A 24 -12.36 20.75 -6.36
CA MET A 24 -13.77 20.34 -6.28
C MET A 24 -14.10 19.39 -7.43
N ARG A 25 -14.74 18.26 -7.12
CA ARG A 25 -15.28 17.31 -8.10
C ARG A 25 -16.76 17.13 -7.83
N ASN A 26 -17.60 17.50 -8.80
CA ASN A 26 -19.06 17.47 -8.68
C ASN A 26 -19.59 18.26 -7.48
N GLY A 27 -19.02 19.45 -7.22
CA GLY A 27 -19.43 20.31 -6.09
C GLY A 27 -19.00 19.81 -4.70
N LYS A 28 -18.31 18.68 -4.61
CA LYS A 28 -17.77 18.12 -3.37
C LYS A 28 -16.24 18.21 -3.37
N LEU A 29 -15.66 18.45 -2.21
CA LEU A 29 -14.21 18.48 -2.04
C LEU A 29 -13.61 17.10 -2.36
N VAL A 30 -12.56 17.06 -3.17
CA VAL A 30 -11.82 15.84 -3.48
C VAL A 30 -10.97 15.45 -2.26
N LEU A 31 -11.38 14.37 -1.59
CA LEU A 31 -10.70 13.88 -0.39
C LEU A 31 -9.52 12.96 -0.70
N ASN A 32 -9.53 12.28 -1.84
CA ASN A 32 -8.48 11.34 -2.29
C ASN A 32 -7.31 12.03 -3.02
N ARG A 33 -6.68 13.04 -2.39
CA ARG A 33 -5.63 13.85 -3.03
C ARG A 33 -4.40 13.07 -3.49
N TYR A 34 -3.96 12.13 -2.66
CA TYR A 34 -2.75 11.33 -2.91
C TYR A 34 -3.08 9.94 -3.47
N SER A 35 -4.18 9.32 -3.02
CA SER A 35 -4.59 8.00 -3.49
C SER A 35 -5.23 8.01 -4.89
N SER A 36 -5.66 9.16 -5.40
CA SER A 36 -6.18 9.31 -6.77
C SER A 36 -5.17 8.87 -7.83
N VAL A 37 -3.87 9.02 -7.60
CA VAL A 37 -2.83 8.54 -8.53
C VAL A 37 -2.97 7.06 -8.83
N LEU A 38 -3.27 6.26 -7.80
CA LEU A 38 -3.32 4.80 -7.91
C LEU A 38 -4.66 4.32 -8.47
N THR A 39 -5.74 5.08 -8.25
CA THR A 39 -7.11 4.63 -8.52
C THR A 39 -7.76 5.31 -9.74
N GLN A 40 -7.17 6.38 -10.25
CA GLN A 40 -7.68 7.14 -11.39
C GLN A 40 -7.12 6.62 -12.72
N GLY A 41 -8.02 6.41 -13.68
CA GLY A 41 -7.63 5.98 -15.02
C GLY A 41 -7.01 4.58 -15.06
N TYR A 42 -6.09 4.38 -16.02
CA TYR A 42 -5.45 3.09 -16.31
C TYR A 42 -3.92 3.17 -16.19
N GLU A 43 -3.38 4.19 -15.51
CA GLU A 43 -1.92 4.34 -15.39
C GLU A 43 -1.30 3.31 -14.44
N PHE A 44 -2.06 2.82 -13.46
CA PHE A 44 -1.58 1.85 -12.46
C PHE A 44 -2.54 0.65 -12.30
N PRO A 45 -2.70 -0.20 -13.34
CA PRO A 45 -3.63 -1.33 -13.28
C PRO A 45 -3.22 -2.37 -12.23
N GLY A 46 -1.92 -2.54 -11.98
CA GLY A 46 -1.42 -3.45 -10.95
C GLY A 46 -1.79 -3.01 -9.53
N ALA A 47 -1.72 -1.71 -9.23
CA ALA A 47 -2.13 -1.18 -7.93
C ALA A 47 -3.63 -1.36 -7.71
N GLN A 48 -4.44 -1.15 -8.76
CA GLN A 48 -5.87 -1.40 -8.71
C GLN A 48 -6.19 -2.87 -8.46
N ALA A 49 -5.50 -3.80 -9.13
CA ALA A 49 -5.68 -5.23 -8.90
C ALA A 49 -5.39 -5.63 -7.44
N MET A 50 -4.34 -5.07 -6.83
CA MET A 50 -4.05 -5.31 -5.41
C MET A 50 -5.12 -4.73 -4.48
N LEU A 51 -5.67 -3.56 -4.81
CA LEU A 51 -6.77 -2.97 -4.05
C LEU A 51 -8.07 -3.80 -4.15
N TYR A 52 -8.35 -4.36 -5.32
CA TYR A 52 -9.43 -5.33 -5.51
C TYR A 52 -9.20 -6.59 -4.67
N ALA A 53 -7.98 -7.13 -4.68
CA ALA A 53 -7.62 -8.29 -3.87
C ALA A 53 -7.70 -8.02 -2.36
N ALA A 54 -7.47 -6.77 -1.93
CA ALA A 54 -7.64 -6.34 -0.55
C ALA A 54 -9.11 -6.18 -0.11
N GLY A 55 -10.08 -6.44 -1.01
CA GLY A 55 -11.51 -6.42 -0.69
C GLY A 55 -12.24 -5.14 -1.09
N ILE A 56 -11.65 -4.29 -1.94
CA ILE A 56 -12.40 -3.16 -2.52
C ILE A 56 -13.24 -3.68 -3.69
N GLU A 57 -14.54 -3.87 -3.48
CA GLU A 57 -15.42 -4.55 -4.44
C GLU A 57 -15.84 -3.67 -5.63
N SER A 58 -15.88 -2.34 -5.46
CA SER A 58 -16.41 -1.42 -6.48
C SER A 58 -15.38 -0.42 -7.02
N PRO A 59 -15.32 -0.20 -8.35
CA PRO A 59 -14.48 0.83 -8.96
C PRO A 59 -14.85 2.25 -8.51
N GLU A 60 -16.13 2.50 -8.20
CA GLU A 60 -16.59 3.80 -7.72
C GLU A 60 -16.08 4.08 -6.31
N GLN A 61 -16.10 3.06 -5.45
CA GLN A 61 -15.53 3.14 -4.10
C GLN A 61 -14.02 3.40 -4.18
N MET A 62 -13.31 2.68 -5.05
CA MET A 62 -11.87 2.85 -5.26
C MET A 62 -11.51 4.28 -5.72
N ARG A 63 -12.34 4.91 -6.56
CA ARG A 63 -12.07 6.22 -7.18
C ARG A 63 -12.54 7.43 -6.39
N ASN A 64 -13.50 7.27 -5.50
CA ASN A 64 -14.12 8.39 -4.78
C ASN A 64 -13.84 8.36 -3.27
N ALA A 65 -13.57 7.18 -2.69
CA ALA A 65 -13.25 7.09 -1.28
C ALA A 65 -11.80 7.54 -0.99
N PRO A 66 -11.56 8.32 0.07
CA PRO A 66 -10.21 8.56 0.55
C PRO A 66 -9.64 7.26 1.15
N GLN A 67 -8.40 6.91 0.78
CA GLN A 67 -7.70 5.78 1.38
C GLN A 67 -6.91 6.29 2.59
N VAL A 68 -7.18 5.70 3.76
CA VAL A 68 -6.53 6.05 5.03
C VAL A 68 -5.75 4.84 5.51
N GLY A 69 -4.42 4.96 5.56
CA GLY A 69 -3.57 3.92 6.12
C GLY A 69 -3.70 3.93 7.65
N VAL A 70 -4.21 2.83 8.21
CA VAL A 70 -4.29 2.64 9.66
C VAL A 70 -3.06 1.89 10.12
N ALA A 71 -2.10 2.60 10.71
CA ALA A 71 -0.95 1.99 11.35
C ALA A 71 -1.27 1.74 12.83
N SER A 72 -1.68 0.53 13.17
CA SER A 72 -1.85 0.11 14.56
C SER A 72 -0.58 -0.55 15.08
N LEU A 73 -0.17 -0.19 16.30
CA LEU A 73 0.92 -0.85 17.02
C LEU A 73 0.32 -1.96 17.87
N SER A 74 0.11 -3.13 17.27
CA SER A 74 -0.26 -4.34 18.02
C SER A 74 0.99 -5.18 18.21
N GLN A 75 1.69 -4.98 19.33
CA GLN A 75 2.62 -6.00 19.82
C GLN A 75 1.80 -7.00 20.62
N SER A 76 1.62 -8.21 20.07
CA SER A 76 1.28 -9.34 20.91
C SER A 76 2.45 -9.55 21.86
N ALA A 77 2.25 -9.25 23.16
CA ALA A 77 3.20 -9.66 24.17
C ALA A 77 3.44 -11.17 24.01
N PRO A 78 4.69 -11.65 23.94
CA PRO A 78 4.93 -13.08 23.92
C PRO A 78 4.35 -13.66 25.21
N SER A 79 3.37 -14.56 25.09
CA SER A 79 2.83 -15.29 26.23
C SER A 79 3.97 -16.02 26.92
N PRO A 80 4.27 -15.75 28.21
CA PRO A 80 5.27 -16.51 28.94
C PRO A 80 4.66 -17.88 29.29
N GLY A 81 4.79 -18.85 28.38
CA GLY A 81 4.35 -20.21 28.65
C GLY A 81 3.87 -20.95 27.41
N GLY A 82 4.80 -21.34 26.54
CA GLY A 82 4.59 -22.36 25.53
C GLY A 82 5.77 -23.32 25.63
N GLU A 83 5.62 -24.39 26.41
CA GLU A 83 6.59 -25.48 26.42
C GLU A 83 6.66 -26.06 25.00
N ALA A 84 7.87 -26.05 24.45
CA ALA A 84 8.20 -26.74 23.21
C ALA A 84 8.15 -28.24 23.48
N GLY A 85 6.97 -28.82 23.36
CA GLY A 85 6.78 -30.26 23.20
C GLY A 85 7.22 -30.67 21.81
N ASP A 86 8.49 -31.04 21.69
CA ASP A 86 9.08 -31.76 20.57
C ASP A 86 8.28 -33.04 20.33
N GLY A 87 7.40 -33.01 19.34
CA GLY A 87 6.54 -34.12 18.95
C GLY A 87 7.37 -35.19 18.27
N CYS A 88 7.95 -36.07 19.09
CA CYS A 88 8.63 -37.29 18.69
C CYS A 88 7.74 -38.07 17.72
N ASP A 89 8.25 -38.21 16.49
CA ASP A 89 7.72 -39.01 15.40
C ASP A 89 7.11 -40.33 15.89
N THR A 90 5.83 -40.52 15.57
CA THR A 90 5.14 -41.80 15.65
C THR A 90 5.70 -42.75 14.57
N MET A 91 6.90 -43.29 14.80
CA MET A 91 7.46 -44.38 13.99
C MET A 91 7.02 -45.73 14.54
N GLN A 92 6.05 -46.27 13.82
CA GLN A 92 5.76 -47.67 13.54
C GLN A 92 6.99 -48.61 13.66
N ALA A 93 6.99 -49.51 14.65
CA ALA A 93 7.67 -50.83 14.55
C ALA A 93 7.27 -51.75 15.74
N LEU A 94 6.62 -52.87 15.37
CA LEU A 94 6.31 -54.10 16.13
C LEU A 94 5.17 -54.06 17.15
#